data_AF-A0AAU9LBM2-F1
#
_entry.id   AF-A0AAU9LBM2-F1
#
_cell.length_a   1.000
_cell.length_b   1.000
_cell.length_c   1.000
_cell.angle_alpha   90.00
_cell.angle_beta   90.00
_cell.angle_gamma   90.00
#
_symmetry.space_group_name_H-M   'P 1'
#
loop_
_entity.id
_entity.type
_entity.pdbx_description
1 polymer ?
#
loop_
_entity_poly.entity_id
_entity_poly.type
_entity_poly.pdbx_seq_one_letter_code
_entity_poly.pdbx_strand_id
1 'polypeptide(L)'
;MTSVEFPVGRCMECNMDAMYLDRILLEHFALRVCMTCKQDQTLHHGAFELVSKSRARVEYALPASCFEGLPCLRKRNPHHEAFAPLQLYLRRQLIQEADRLYGNKEGLEQEIQKRKKKAFQVAAKRTNHLLKRKHLLRGDQDIEQMIQEEKKKTKVQDVPLVADTEDHCHDFKTEKFHEETKTWTKTCECGMHVEFEQW
;
A
#
# COMPACT_ATOMS: atom_id res chain seq x y z
N MET A 1 -7.51 -49.03 -32.75
CA MET A 1 -6.24 -48.43 -32.27
C MET A 1 -6.03 -47.15 -33.08
N THR A 2 -6.42 -46.00 -32.54
CA THR A 2 -6.19 -44.71 -33.23
C THR A 2 -4.71 -44.39 -33.11
N SER A 3 -3.97 -44.45 -34.23
CA SER A 3 -2.58 -44.00 -34.31
C SER A 3 -2.50 -42.57 -33.78
N VAL A 4 -1.74 -42.37 -32.70
CA VAL A 4 -1.51 -41.02 -32.15
C VAL A 4 -0.51 -40.35 -33.08
N GLU A 5 -1.02 -39.58 -34.03
CA GLU A 5 -0.19 -38.73 -34.89
C GLU A 5 0.40 -37.60 -34.05
N PHE A 6 1.73 -37.59 -33.92
CA PHE A 6 2.45 -36.50 -33.28
C PHE A 6 2.84 -35.47 -34.33
N PRO A 7 2.59 -34.16 -34.10
CA PRO A 7 3.02 -33.14 -35.03
C PRO A 7 4.55 -33.11 -35.11
N VAL A 8 5.10 -33.20 -36.32
CA VAL A 8 6.55 -33.15 -36.57
C VAL A 8 6.92 -31.82 -37.21
N GLY A 9 8.02 -31.20 -36.78
CA GLY A 9 8.50 -29.97 -37.38
C GLY A 9 9.79 -29.43 -36.75
N ARG A 10 10.16 -28.20 -37.12
CA ARG A 10 11.32 -27.50 -36.55
C ARG A 10 11.00 -26.97 -35.14
N CYS A 11 11.81 -27.33 -34.16
CA CYS A 11 11.71 -26.80 -32.80
C CYS A 11 12.31 -25.39 -32.71
N MET A 12 11.62 -24.45 -32.05
CA MET A 12 12.10 -23.07 -31.86
C MET A 12 13.16 -22.91 -30.77
N GLU A 13 13.27 -23.88 -29.84
CA GLU A 13 14.23 -23.81 -28.72
C GLU A 13 15.60 -24.36 -29.12
N CYS A 14 15.64 -25.54 -29.76
CA CYS A 14 16.88 -26.18 -30.18
C CYS A 14 17.20 -26.01 -31.68
N ASN A 15 16.32 -25.39 -32.46
CA ASN A 15 16.45 -25.20 -33.92
C ASN A 15 16.64 -26.48 -34.74
N MET A 16 16.40 -27.65 -34.15
CA MET A 16 16.46 -28.94 -34.84
C MET A 16 15.18 -29.19 -35.66
N ASP A 17 15.37 -29.71 -36.87
CA ASP A 17 14.31 -30.17 -37.76
C ASP A 17 13.83 -31.59 -37.41
N ALA A 18 12.68 -31.97 -37.99
CA ALA A 18 12.08 -33.30 -37.85
C ALA A 18 11.84 -33.75 -36.39
N MET A 19 11.57 -32.81 -35.49
CA MET A 19 11.31 -33.09 -34.08
C MET A 19 9.82 -33.32 -33.82
N TYR A 20 9.51 -34.21 -32.87
CA TYR A 20 8.16 -34.36 -32.32
C TYR A 20 7.81 -33.15 -31.44
N LEU A 21 6.85 -32.36 -31.89
CA LEU A 21 6.37 -31.15 -31.23
C LEU A 21 5.30 -31.48 -30.17
N ASP A 22 5.25 -30.65 -29.12
CA ASP A 22 4.18 -30.74 -28.14
C ASP A 22 2.89 -30.18 -28.72
N ARG A 23 1.87 -31.04 -28.79
CA ARG A 23 0.56 -30.71 -29.35
C ARG A 23 -0.13 -29.57 -28.60
N ILE A 24 -0.02 -29.53 -27.28
CA ILE A 24 -0.70 -28.49 -26.46
C ILE A 24 -0.07 -27.13 -26.74
N LEU A 25 1.26 -27.05 -26.73
CA LEU A 25 2.00 -25.83 -27.04
C LEU A 25 1.73 -25.35 -28.47
N LEU A 26 1.66 -26.27 -29.43
CA LEU A 26 1.38 -25.94 -30.82
C LEU A 26 -0.05 -25.45 -31.04
N GLU A 27 -1.06 -26.21 -30.59
CA GLU A 27 -2.47 -25.92 -30.86
C GLU A 27 -3.02 -24.75 -30.05
N HIS A 28 -2.67 -24.64 -28.77
CA HIS A 28 -3.26 -23.63 -27.88
C HIS A 28 -2.43 -22.38 -27.71
N PHE A 29 -1.12 -22.46 -27.96
CA PHE A 29 -0.18 -21.36 -27.73
C PHE A 29 0.61 -20.97 -28.99
N ALA A 30 0.39 -21.65 -30.12
CA ALA A 30 1.11 -21.43 -31.38
C ALA A 30 2.64 -21.54 -31.25
N LEU A 31 3.13 -22.34 -30.29
CA LEU A 31 4.55 -22.54 -30.02
C LEU A 31 5.03 -23.88 -30.58
N ARG A 32 6.01 -23.84 -31.50
CA ARG A 32 6.67 -25.03 -32.04
C ARG A 32 7.82 -25.46 -31.15
N VAL A 33 7.53 -26.22 -30.10
CA VAL A 33 8.54 -26.69 -29.13
C VAL A 33 8.50 -28.22 -29.07
N CYS A 34 9.66 -28.87 -29.17
CA CYS A 34 9.75 -30.32 -29.06
C CYS A 34 9.54 -30.79 -27.62
N MET A 35 9.14 -32.06 -27.46
CA MET A 35 8.89 -32.65 -26.13
C MET A 35 10.10 -32.53 -25.20
N THR A 36 11.31 -32.74 -25.71
CA THR A 36 12.56 -32.67 -24.95
C THR A 36 12.81 -31.25 -24.41
N CYS A 37 12.75 -30.23 -25.28
CA CYS A 37 12.94 -28.84 -24.86
C CYS A 37 11.83 -28.36 -23.92
N LYS A 38 10.59 -28.81 -24.12
CA LYS A 38 9.51 -28.53 -23.19
C LYS A 38 9.84 -29.05 -21.79
N GLN A 39 10.28 -30.31 -21.69
CA GLN A 39 10.59 -30.93 -20.40
C GLN A 39 11.77 -30.23 -19.72
N ASP A 40 12.84 -30.00 -20.46
CA ASP A 40 14.07 -29.35 -19.98
C ASP A 40 13.80 -27.94 -19.44
N GLN A 41 13.17 -27.09 -20.25
CA GLN A 41 12.83 -25.72 -19.87
C GLN A 41 11.78 -25.65 -18.74
N THR A 42 10.92 -26.66 -18.62
CA THR A 42 9.98 -26.76 -17.49
C THR A 42 10.73 -27.11 -16.21
N LEU A 43 11.70 -28.04 -16.27
CA LEU A 43 12.47 -28.45 -15.10
C LEU A 43 13.38 -27.33 -14.58
N HIS A 44 14.05 -26.60 -15.48
CA HIS A 44 15.01 -25.57 -15.10
C HIS A 44 14.37 -24.23 -14.74
N HIS A 45 13.34 -23.81 -15.48
CA HIS A 45 12.80 -22.45 -15.37
C HIS A 45 11.28 -22.40 -15.18
N GLY A 46 10.59 -23.54 -15.28
CA GLY A 46 9.12 -23.58 -15.28
C GLY A 46 8.49 -22.86 -16.47
N ALA A 47 9.25 -22.57 -17.54
CA ALA A 47 8.79 -21.68 -18.61
C ALA A 47 7.51 -22.19 -19.31
N PHE A 48 7.39 -23.51 -19.47
CA PHE A 48 6.22 -24.15 -20.08
C PHE A 48 5.21 -24.72 -19.06
N GLU A 49 5.30 -24.32 -17.79
CA GLU A 49 4.29 -24.66 -16.78
C GLU A 49 2.96 -23.98 -17.12
N LEU A 50 1.86 -24.72 -16.96
CA LEU A 50 0.51 -24.20 -17.12
C LEU A 50 -0.04 -23.70 -15.77
N VAL A 51 -0.43 -22.44 -15.73
CA VAL A 51 -0.88 -21.74 -14.53
C VAL A 51 -2.36 -21.34 -14.68
N SER A 52 -3.18 -21.60 -13.67
CA SER A 52 -4.60 -21.22 -13.70
C SER A 52 -4.79 -19.71 -13.67
N LYS A 53 -5.90 -19.21 -14.24
CA LYS A 53 -6.23 -17.77 -14.23
C LYS A 53 -6.18 -17.15 -12.83
N SER A 54 -6.72 -17.83 -11.83
CA SER A 54 -6.75 -17.34 -10.44
C SER A 54 -5.35 -17.23 -9.85
N ARG A 55 -4.51 -18.24 -10.06
CA ARG A 55 -3.10 -18.25 -9.63
C ARG A 55 -2.29 -17.18 -10.36
N ALA A 56 -2.47 -17.05 -11.68
CA ALA A 56 -1.78 -16.07 -12.52
C ALA A 56 -2.06 -14.62 -12.10
N ARG A 57 -3.31 -14.29 -11.76
CA ARG A 57 -3.70 -12.95 -11.27
C ARG A 57 -2.99 -12.54 -9.98
N VAL A 58 -2.70 -13.51 -9.12
CA VAL A 58 -2.04 -13.27 -7.83
C VAL A 58 -0.52 -13.24 -8.00
N GLU A 59 0.05 -14.26 -8.64
CA GLU A 59 1.50 -14.42 -8.77
C GLU A 59 2.14 -13.37 -9.69
N TYR A 60 1.47 -13.00 -10.77
CA TYR A 60 2.00 -12.04 -11.76
C TYR A 60 1.31 -10.68 -11.68
N ALA A 61 0.48 -10.46 -10.65
CA ALA A 61 -0.31 -9.25 -10.46
C ALA A 61 -1.10 -8.79 -11.71
N LEU A 62 -1.40 -9.66 -12.67
CA LEU A 62 -2.00 -9.21 -13.93
C LEU A 62 -3.46 -8.76 -13.74
N PRO A 63 -3.87 -7.63 -14.34
CA PRO A 63 -5.26 -7.19 -14.34
C PRO A 63 -6.14 -8.15 -15.16
N ALA A 64 -7.44 -8.18 -14.88
CA ALA A 64 -8.37 -9.12 -15.53
C ALA A 64 -8.43 -8.94 -17.06
N SER A 65 -8.28 -7.71 -17.54
CA SER A 65 -8.30 -7.35 -18.96
C SER A 65 -7.16 -7.99 -19.76
N CYS A 66 -5.99 -8.21 -19.16
CA CYS A 66 -4.88 -8.88 -19.84
C CYS A 66 -5.25 -10.29 -20.32
N PHE A 67 -6.14 -10.98 -19.59
CA PHE A 67 -6.50 -12.37 -19.89
C PHE A 67 -7.47 -12.52 -21.06
N GLU A 68 -8.03 -11.43 -21.60
CA GLU A 68 -9.01 -11.50 -22.68
C GLU A 68 -8.37 -11.79 -24.05
N GLY A 69 -7.13 -11.33 -24.27
CA GLY A 69 -6.36 -11.57 -25.50
C GLY A 69 -5.25 -12.61 -25.38
N LEU A 70 -4.99 -13.13 -24.19
CA LEU A 70 -3.92 -14.11 -23.93
C LEU A 70 -4.34 -15.53 -24.35
N PRO A 71 -3.52 -16.25 -25.14
CA PRO A 71 -3.79 -17.65 -25.47
C PRO A 71 -3.94 -18.51 -24.20
N CYS A 72 -4.92 -19.41 -24.19
CA CYS A 72 -5.18 -20.27 -23.05
C CYS A 72 -5.70 -21.66 -23.45
N LEU A 73 -5.34 -22.64 -22.63
CA LEU A 73 -5.93 -23.97 -22.66
C LEU A 73 -7.16 -24.00 -21.75
N ARG A 74 -8.31 -24.37 -22.31
CA ARG A 74 -9.57 -24.50 -21.57
C ARG A 74 -9.83 -25.96 -21.22
N LYS A 75 -10.10 -26.26 -19.96
CA LYS A 75 -10.49 -27.59 -19.45
C LYS A 75 -11.81 -27.51 -18.69
N ARG A 76 -12.48 -28.65 -18.52
CA ARG A 76 -13.63 -28.75 -17.59
C ARG A 76 -13.18 -28.32 -16.20
N ASN A 77 -14.06 -27.61 -15.49
CA ASN A 77 -13.73 -27.13 -14.16
C ASN A 77 -13.69 -28.32 -13.19
N PRO A 78 -12.57 -28.53 -12.45
CA PRO A 78 -12.39 -29.71 -11.60
C PRO A 78 -13.34 -29.73 -10.40
N HIS A 79 -13.91 -28.58 -10.01
CA HIS A 79 -14.89 -28.55 -8.92
C HIS A 79 -16.28 -28.98 -9.37
N HIS A 80 -16.72 -28.51 -10.56
CA HIS A 80 -18.03 -28.87 -11.11
C HIS A 80 -18.12 -28.50 -12.59
N GLU A 81 -18.64 -29.41 -13.43
CA GLU A 81 -18.69 -29.21 -14.90
C GLU A 81 -19.54 -28.02 -15.33
N ALA A 82 -20.62 -27.71 -14.59
CA ALA A 82 -21.48 -26.56 -14.88
C ALA A 82 -20.83 -25.19 -14.56
N PHE A 83 -19.69 -25.15 -13.88
CA PHE A 83 -18.98 -23.90 -13.60
C PHE A 83 -18.19 -23.42 -14.82
N ALA A 84 -17.80 -22.15 -14.79
CA ALA A 84 -16.96 -21.57 -15.83
C ALA A 84 -15.70 -22.45 -16.07
N PRO A 85 -15.35 -22.74 -17.34
CA PRO A 85 -14.21 -23.60 -17.67
C PRO A 85 -12.91 -23.14 -17.02
N LEU A 86 -12.07 -24.10 -16.62
CA LEU A 86 -10.74 -23.83 -16.12
C LEU A 86 -9.88 -23.28 -17.26
N GLN A 87 -9.39 -22.05 -17.11
CA GLN A 87 -8.46 -21.43 -18.04
C GLN A 87 -7.02 -21.57 -17.52
N LEU A 88 -6.16 -22.18 -18.33
CA LEU A 88 -4.75 -22.41 -18.07
C LEU A 88 -3.90 -21.59 -19.05
N TYR A 89 -2.96 -20.83 -18.52
CA TYR A 89 -2.07 -19.94 -19.26
C TYR A 89 -0.63 -20.42 -19.16
N LEU A 90 0.18 -20.12 -20.17
CA LEU A 90 1.59 -20.50 -20.18
C LEU A 90 2.40 -19.53 -19.32
N ARG A 91 3.19 -20.04 -18.38
CA ARG A 91 4.04 -19.24 -17.49
C ARG A 91 4.95 -18.26 -18.24
N ARG A 92 5.58 -18.70 -19.33
CA ARG A 92 6.40 -17.82 -20.20
C ARG A 92 5.64 -16.59 -20.70
N GLN A 93 4.40 -16.73 -21.13
CA GLN A 93 3.58 -15.60 -21.61
C GLN A 93 3.17 -14.69 -20.45
N LEU A 94 2.88 -15.25 -19.27
CA LEU A 94 2.56 -14.46 -18.08
C LEU A 94 3.74 -13.59 -17.63
N ILE A 95 4.96 -14.13 -17.67
CA ILE A 95 6.18 -13.38 -17.38
C ILE A 95 6.34 -12.24 -18.38
N GLN A 96 6.21 -12.51 -19.68
CA GLN A 96 6.30 -11.48 -20.72
C GLN A 96 5.27 -10.36 -20.54
N GLU A 97 4.02 -10.68 -20.19
CA GLU A 97 3.01 -9.66 -19.91
C GLU A 97 3.27 -8.90 -18.62
N ALA A 98 3.80 -9.56 -17.58
CA ALA A 98 4.18 -8.90 -16.33
C ALA A 98 5.34 -7.92 -16.57
N ASP A 99 6.37 -8.34 -17.30
CA ASP A 99 7.49 -7.48 -17.69
C ASP A 99 7.02 -6.33 -18.58
N ARG A 100 6.05 -6.56 -19.48
CA ARG A 100 5.45 -5.48 -20.29
C ARG A 100 4.73 -4.42 -19.44
N LEU A 101 4.05 -4.82 -18.36
CA LEU A 101 3.29 -3.92 -17.49
C LEU A 101 4.15 -3.24 -16.42
N TYR A 102 5.12 -3.97 -15.87
CA TYR A 102 5.89 -3.55 -14.70
C TYR A 102 7.38 -3.33 -14.99
N GLY A 103 7.80 -3.56 -16.23
CA GLY A 103 9.18 -3.39 -16.71
C GLY A 103 10.05 -4.60 -16.42
N ASN A 104 10.24 -4.91 -15.14
CA ASN A 104 11.11 -5.99 -14.70
C ASN A 104 10.53 -6.71 -13.47
N LYS A 105 11.26 -7.73 -13.00
CA LYS A 105 10.92 -8.49 -11.79
C LYS A 105 10.78 -7.62 -10.54
N GLU A 106 11.57 -6.55 -10.41
CA GLU A 106 11.50 -5.63 -9.27
C GLU A 106 10.19 -4.83 -9.29
N GLY A 107 9.78 -4.33 -10.45
CA GLY A 107 8.50 -3.63 -10.63
C GLY A 107 7.31 -4.53 -10.32
N LEU A 108 7.37 -5.80 -10.74
CA LEU A 108 6.36 -6.79 -10.38
C LEU A 108 6.27 -6.99 -8.86
N GLU A 109 7.40 -7.16 -8.17
CA GLU A 109 7.41 -7.32 -6.71
C GLU A 109 6.86 -6.07 -6.00
N GLN A 110 7.25 -4.86 -6.45
CA GLN A 110 6.71 -3.61 -5.91
C GLN A 110 5.19 -3.53 -6.05
N GLU A 111 4.62 -3.90 -7.20
CA GLU A 111 3.18 -3.91 -7.41
C GLU A 111 2.48 -4.98 -6.55
N ILE A 112 3.08 -6.17 -6.40
CA ILE A 112 2.57 -7.21 -5.50
C ILE A 112 2.51 -6.69 -4.06
N GLN A 113 3.58 -6.05 -3.58
CA GLN A 113 3.63 -5.48 -2.23
C GLN A 113 2.63 -4.34 -2.03
N LYS A 114 2.47 -3.47 -3.03
CA LYS A 114 1.45 -2.41 -3.03
C LYS A 114 0.04 -2.99 -2.92
N ARG A 115 -0.27 -4.06 -3.66
CA ARG A 115 -1.58 -4.75 -3.57
C ARG A 115 -1.79 -5.43 -2.23
N LYS A 116 -0.77 -6.09 -1.68
CA LYS A 116 -0.81 -6.68 -0.33
C LYS A 116 -1.09 -5.62 0.74
N LYS A 117 -0.38 -4.50 0.70
CA LYS A 117 -0.59 -3.36 1.62
C LYS A 117 -2.01 -2.81 1.53
N LYS A 118 -2.53 -2.61 0.31
CA LYS A 118 -3.90 -2.15 0.09
C LYS A 118 -4.93 -3.16 0.62
N ALA A 119 -4.74 -4.45 0.36
CA ALA A 119 -5.63 -5.50 0.87
C ALA A 119 -5.64 -5.54 2.40
N PHE A 120 -4.47 -5.43 3.03
CA PHE A 120 -4.33 -5.37 4.49
C PHE A 120 -5.06 -4.15 5.07
N GLN A 121 -4.87 -2.96 4.49
CA GLN A 121 -5.55 -1.75 4.95
C GLN A 121 -7.08 -1.85 4.84
N VAL A 122 -7.60 -2.43 3.75
CA VAL A 122 -9.04 -2.65 3.57
C VAL A 122 -9.55 -3.65 4.60
N ALA A 123 -8.81 -4.73 4.86
CA ALA A 123 -9.18 -5.71 5.89
C ALA A 123 -9.20 -5.07 7.29
N ALA A 124 -8.16 -4.31 7.65
CA ALA A 124 -8.08 -3.59 8.92
C ALA A 124 -9.26 -2.61 9.10
N LYS A 125 -9.62 -1.85 8.05
CA LYS A 125 -10.79 -0.95 8.07
C LYS A 125 -12.10 -1.72 8.30
N ARG A 126 -12.28 -2.87 7.65
CA ARG A 126 -13.46 -3.73 7.83
C ARG A 126 -13.54 -4.25 9.27
N THR A 127 -12.43 -4.71 9.82
CA THR A 127 -12.36 -5.18 11.21
C THR A 127 -12.68 -4.06 12.20
N ASN A 128 -12.08 -2.87 12.03
CA ASN A 128 -12.36 -1.71 12.88
C ASN A 128 -13.84 -1.30 12.80
N HIS A 129 -14.43 -1.29 11.61
CA HIS A 129 -15.84 -1.00 11.43
C HIS A 129 -16.73 -2.02 12.16
N LEU A 130 -16.40 -3.31 12.07
CA LEU A 130 -17.12 -4.38 12.77
C LEU A 130 -17.01 -4.24 14.30
N LEU A 131 -15.83 -3.93 14.82
CA LEU A 131 -15.59 -3.75 16.24
C LEU A 131 -16.32 -2.51 16.80
N LYS A 132 -16.32 -1.39 16.06
CA LYS A 132 -17.12 -0.19 16.41
C LYS A 132 -18.62 -0.51 16.43
N ARG A 133 -19.12 -1.27 15.43
CA ARG A 133 -20.52 -1.71 15.39
C ARG A 133 -20.91 -2.64 16.55
N LYS A 134 -19.96 -3.45 17.05
CA LYS A 134 -20.16 -4.32 18.21
C LYS A 134 -19.90 -3.62 19.55
N HIS A 135 -19.62 -2.31 19.57
CA HIS A 135 -19.23 -1.55 20.75
C HIS A 135 -18.02 -2.13 21.52
N LEU A 136 -17.19 -2.96 20.86
CA LEU A 136 -16.00 -3.55 21.45
C LEU A 136 -14.80 -2.58 21.43
N LEU A 137 -14.87 -1.56 20.58
CA LEU A 137 -14.02 -0.38 20.64
C LEU A 137 -14.91 0.76 21.17
N ARG A 138 -14.56 1.34 22.34
CA ARG A 138 -15.12 2.65 22.72
C ARG A 138 -14.76 3.61 21.59
N GLY A 139 -15.76 4.31 21.06
CA GLY A 139 -15.54 5.17 19.91
C GLY A 139 -14.49 6.21 20.26
N ASP A 140 -13.56 6.48 19.34
CA ASP A 140 -12.65 7.65 19.42
C ASP A 140 -13.41 8.96 19.67
N GLN A 141 -14.73 8.97 19.41
CA GLN A 141 -15.68 10.02 19.78
C GLN A 141 -15.65 10.37 21.27
N ASP A 142 -15.50 9.40 22.19
CA ASP A 142 -15.42 9.71 23.62
C ASP A 142 -14.10 10.43 23.95
N ILE A 143 -13.00 10.06 23.30
CA ILE A 143 -11.69 10.67 23.49
C ILE A 143 -11.63 12.05 22.83
N GLU A 144 -12.17 12.21 21.62
CA GLU A 144 -12.26 13.50 20.92
C GLU A 144 -13.24 14.46 21.61
N GLN A 145 -14.34 13.95 22.16
CA GLN A 145 -15.24 14.73 23.02
C GLN A 145 -14.56 15.11 24.34
N MET A 146 -13.83 14.18 24.99
CA MET A 146 -13.05 14.51 26.19
C MET A 146 -11.95 15.55 25.92
N ILE A 147 -11.21 15.45 24.81
CA ILE A 147 -10.20 16.43 24.40
C ILE A 147 -10.84 17.79 24.05
N GLN A 148 -12.01 17.80 23.40
CA GLN A 148 -12.74 19.04 23.11
C GLN A 148 -13.35 19.66 24.38
N GLU A 149 -13.82 18.85 25.33
CA GLU A 149 -14.32 19.30 26.63
C GLU A 149 -13.19 19.84 27.51
N GLU A 150 -12.01 19.22 27.51
CA GLU A 150 -10.81 19.76 28.17
C GLU A 150 -10.43 21.12 27.58
N LYS A 151 -10.41 21.27 26.25
CA LYS A 151 -10.18 22.57 25.57
C LYS A 151 -11.25 23.62 25.87
N LYS A 152 -12.51 23.22 26.07
CA LYS A 152 -13.58 24.13 26.51
C LYS A 152 -13.43 24.56 27.96
N LYS A 153 -12.94 23.67 28.84
CA LYS A 153 -12.66 23.98 30.26
C LYS A 153 -11.43 24.87 30.45
N THR A 154 -10.47 24.88 29.51
CA THR A 154 -9.33 25.82 29.52
C THR A 154 -9.66 27.22 28.98
N LYS A 155 -10.91 27.46 28.54
CA LYS A 155 -11.41 28.81 28.25
C LYS A 155 -11.76 29.52 29.57
N VAL A 156 -10.75 29.69 30.42
CA VAL A 156 -10.78 30.56 31.58
C VAL A 156 -10.96 31.98 31.05
N GLN A 157 -11.84 32.72 31.73
CA GLN A 157 -12.27 34.08 31.45
C GLN A 157 -11.19 34.95 30.82
N ASP A 158 -11.49 35.53 29.66
CA ASP A 158 -10.79 36.69 29.13
C ASP A 158 -10.87 37.81 30.19
N VAL A 159 -9.83 37.90 31.03
CA VAL A 159 -9.56 39.14 31.77
C VAL A 159 -9.21 40.16 30.68
N PRO A 160 -9.91 41.31 30.58
CA PRO A 160 -9.61 42.28 29.55
C PRO A 160 -8.16 42.69 29.73
N LEU A 161 -7.34 42.44 28.71
CA LEU A 161 -6.02 43.04 28.61
C LEU A 161 -6.27 44.55 28.55
N VAL A 162 -5.99 45.25 29.65
CA VAL A 162 -5.98 46.71 29.64
C VAL A 162 -4.88 47.09 28.66
N ALA A 163 -5.28 47.79 27.59
CA ALA A 163 -4.38 48.22 26.54
C ALA A 163 -3.50 49.35 27.09
N ASP A 164 -2.41 48.97 27.75
CA ASP A 164 -1.39 49.91 28.17
C ASP A 164 -0.50 50.24 26.97
N THR A 165 -0.43 51.55 26.74
CA THR A 165 0.33 52.32 25.77
C THR A 165 1.72 51.77 25.44
N GLU A 166 2.01 51.68 24.15
CA GLU A 166 3.32 51.59 23.47
C GLU A 166 4.43 50.84 24.24
N ASP A 167 4.75 49.63 23.76
CA ASP A 167 5.92 48.84 24.17
C ASP A 167 7.19 49.72 24.15
N HIS A 168 7.60 50.21 25.31
CA HIS A 168 8.85 50.93 25.51
C HIS A 168 9.64 50.24 26.63
N CYS A 169 10.97 50.37 26.58
CA CYS A 169 11.83 49.80 27.60
C CYS A 169 11.80 50.72 28.84
N HIS A 170 11.41 50.18 30.01
CA HIS A 170 11.34 50.97 31.24
C HIS A 170 12.74 51.38 31.72
N ASP A 171 13.00 52.69 31.72
CA ASP A 171 14.21 53.29 32.31
C ASP A 171 13.86 53.92 33.67
N PHE A 172 14.39 53.35 34.75
CA PHE A 172 14.07 53.74 36.13
C PHE A 172 15.16 54.67 36.69
N LYS A 173 14.97 55.99 36.53
CA LYS A 173 16.01 56.98 36.84
C LYS A 173 16.04 57.48 38.29
N THR A 174 14.95 57.32 39.05
CA THR A 174 14.85 57.90 40.40
C THR A 174 14.44 56.86 41.44
N GLU A 175 15.29 56.65 42.44
CA GLU A 175 15.07 55.76 43.58
C GLU A 175 14.80 56.60 44.82
N LYS A 176 13.75 56.27 45.58
CA LYS A 176 13.45 56.90 46.87
C LYS A 176 13.32 55.83 47.94
N PHE A 177 13.93 56.07 49.09
CA PHE A 177 13.83 55.20 50.25
C PHE A 177 12.69 55.64 51.16
N HIS A 178 11.83 54.70 51.54
CA HIS A 178 10.76 54.90 52.49
C HIS A 178 11.15 54.31 53.85
N GLU A 179 11.43 55.19 54.81
CA GLU A 179 12.03 54.83 56.11
C GLU A 179 11.06 54.07 57.04
N GLU A 180 9.75 54.23 56.85
CA GLU A 180 8.71 53.58 57.66
C GLU A 180 8.52 52.10 57.31
N THR A 181 8.68 51.76 56.03
CA THR A 181 8.56 50.39 55.50
C THR A 181 9.91 49.72 55.21
N LYS A 182 11.01 50.46 55.36
CA LYS A 182 12.39 50.06 54.99
C LYS A 182 12.50 49.55 53.54
N THR A 183 11.66 50.05 52.65
CA THR A 183 11.62 49.63 51.24
C THR A 183 12.09 50.75 50.33
N TRP A 184 12.70 50.39 49.20
CA TRP A 184 13.08 51.30 48.14
C TRP A 184 12.03 51.26 47.04
N THR A 185 11.70 52.42 46.48
CA THR A 185 10.75 52.53 45.37
C THR A 185 11.42 53.20 44.18
N LYS A 186 11.29 52.60 42.98
CA LYS A 186 11.64 53.27 41.71
C LYS A 186 10.40 53.53 40.89
N THR A 187 10.40 54.63 40.16
CA THR A 187 9.29 55.04 39.28
C THR A 187 9.79 55.28 37.86
N CYS A 188 9.03 54.81 36.88
CA CYS A 188 9.24 55.08 35.46
C CYS A 188 8.24 56.16 34.98
N GLU A 189 8.60 56.92 33.95
CA GLU A 189 7.77 58.01 33.39
C GLU A 189 6.42 57.51 32.84
N CYS A 190 6.30 56.21 32.54
CA CYS A 190 5.04 55.58 32.14
C CYS A 190 4.06 55.33 33.30
N GLY A 191 4.40 55.74 34.53
CA GLY A 191 3.58 55.54 35.72
C GLY A 191 3.80 54.20 36.44
N MET A 192 4.70 53.34 35.94
CA MET A 192 5.06 52.10 36.62
C MET A 192 5.92 52.41 37.86
N HIS A 193 5.50 51.91 39.02
CA HIS A 193 6.25 51.99 40.27
C HIS A 193 6.56 50.57 40.78
N VAL A 194 7.80 50.37 41.24
CA VAL A 194 8.27 49.08 41.74
C VAL A 194 8.90 49.30 43.10
N GLU A 195 8.38 48.60 44.11
CA GLU A 195 8.92 48.54 45.46
C GLU A 195 9.80 47.30 45.61
N PHE A 196 10.98 47.46 46.21
CA PHE A 196 11.95 46.39 46.40
C PHE A 196 12.80 46.63 47.66
N GLU A 197 13.35 45.56 48.22
CA GLU A 197 14.25 45.62 49.39
C GLU A 197 15.70 45.44 48.92
N GLN A 198 16.60 46.32 49.36
CA GLN A 198 18.04 46.13 49.18
C GLN A 198 18.58 45.45 50.45
N TRP A 199 19.15 44.26 50.27
CA TRP A 199 19.76 43.46 51.34
C TRP A 199 21.21 43.88 51.58
#